data_AF-A0A258X970-F1
#
_entry.id   AF-A0A258X970-F1
#
_cell.length_a   1.000
_cell.length_b   1.000
_cell.length_c   1.000
_cell.angle_alpha   90.00
_cell.angle_beta   90.00
_cell.angle_gamma   90.00
#
_symmetry.space_group_name_H-M   'P 1'
#
loop_
_entity.id
_entity.type
_entity.pdbx_description
1 polymer ?
#
loop_
_entity_poly.entity_id
_entity_poly.type
_entity_poly.pdbx_seq_one_letter_code
_entity_poly.pdbx_strand_id
1 'polypeptide(L)'
;MGWIGWTVLGLVLLGAVGVYTFRRALENNAVAVLDSADKLLNGGDGAMRQVADLRYGNDPAQKLEMFVPQGATGSLPVLVFVHGGSWAGGDPHDYRFIARTFCAKGYAVVLA
;
A
#
# COMPACT_ATOMS: atom_id res chain seq x y z
N MET A 1 -32.81 30.00 12.02
CA MET A 1 -31.69 29.20 11.47
C MET A 1 -32.24 27.83 11.10
N GLY A 2 -32.67 27.64 9.85
CA GLY A 2 -33.36 26.42 9.41
C GLY A 2 -32.42 25.23 9.17
N TRP A 3 -33.01 24.04 9.01
CA TRP A 3 -32.35 22.76 8.67
C TRP A 3 -31.26 22.89 7.59
N ILE A 4 -31.49 23.73 6.57
CA ILE A 4 -30.54 23.97 5.47
C ILE A 4 -29.20 24.53 5.97
N GLY A 5 -29.21 25.43 6.95
CA GLY A 5 -27.98 26.02 7.49
C GLY A 5 -27.11 24.99 8.22
N TRP A 6 -27.74 24.08 8.97
CA TRP A 6 -27.05 22.98 9.65
C TRP A 6 -26.53 21.93 8.67
N THR A 7 -27.27 21.63 7.61
CA THR A 7 -26.81 20.70 6.56
C THR A 7 -25.60 21.26 5.80
N VAL A 8 -25.65 22.54 5.40
CA VAL A 8 -24.52 23.18 4.71
C VAL A 8 -23.29 23.24 5.61
N LEU A 9 -23.46 23.66 6.87
CA LEU A 9 -22.37 23.68 7.84
C LEU A 9 -21.78 22.28 8.06
N GLY A 10 -22.63 21.26 8.18
CA GLY A 10 -22.21 19.87 8.32
C GLY A 10 -21.38 19.37 7.13
N LEU A 11 -21.80 19.66 5.90
CA LEU A 11 -21.06 19.30 4.68
C LEU A 11 -19.72 20.03 4.57
N VAL A 12 -19.68 21.32 4.94
CA VAL A 12 -18.43 22.10 4.95
C VAL A 12 -17.46 21.55 5.98
N LEU A 13 -17.93 21.23 7.20
CA LEU A 13 -17.10 20.63 8.24
C LEU A 13 -16.58 19.25 7.81
N LEU A 14 -17.44 18.42 7.23
CA LEU A 14 -17.03 17.12 6.68
C LEU A 14 -15.96 17.27 5.60
N GLY A 15 -16.14 18.22 4.67
CA GLY A 15 -15.16 18.51 3.62
C GLY A 15 -13.83 19.02 4.19
N ALA A 16 -13.87 19.95 5.14
CA ALA A 16 -12.67 20.47 5.79
C ALA A 16 -11.90 19.39 6.56
N VAL A 17 -12.61 18.54 7.31
CA VAL A 17 -12.02 17.38 8.00
C VAL A 17 -11.41 16.42 6.99
N GLY A 18 -12.11 16.10 5.90
CA GLY A 18 -11.62 15.21 4.85
C GLY A 18 -10.34 15.73 4.17
N VAL A 19 -10.31 17.02 3.82
CA VAL A 19 -9.10 17.65 3.24
C VAL A 19 -7.95 17.64 4.24
N TYR A 20 -8.23 17.93 5.51
CA TYR A 20 -7.22 17.94 6.57
C TYR A 20 -6.60 16.55 6.78
N THR A 21 -7.43 15.52 6.94
CA THR A 21 -6.93 14.14 7.14
C THR A 21 -6.18 13.62 5.93
N PHE A 22 -6.66 13.92 4.71
CA PHE A 22 -5.99 13.53 3.48
C PHE A 22 -4.59 14.17 3.34
N ARG A 23 -4.48 15.50 3.58
CA ARG A 23 -3.18 16.19 3.57
C ARG A 23 -2.22 15.61 4.59
N ARG A 24 -2.69 15.37 5.81
CA ARG A 24 -1.90 14.76 6.87
C ARG A 24 -1.44 13.34 6.51
N ALA A 25 -2.27 12.57 5.81
CA ALA A 25 -1.88 11.25 5.33
C ALA A 25 -0.74 11.32 4.30
N LEU A 26 -0.82 12.26 3.34
CA LEU A 26 0.24 12.49 2.35
C LEU A 26 1.55 12.96 2.97
N GLU A 27 1.49 13.81 3.99
CA GLU A 27 2.68 14.31 4.70
C GLU A 27 3.39 13.19 5.48
N ASN A 28 2.64 12.25 6.07
CA ASN A 28 3.21 11.17 6.86
C ASN A 28 3.67 9.98 6.00
N ASN A 29 2.85 9.55 5.04
CA ASN A 29 3.13 8.39 4.22
C ASN A 29 2.36 8.41 2.89
N ALA A 30 2.84 9.23 1.94
CA ALA A 30 2.25 9.31 0.60
C ALA A 30 2.25 7.96 -0.15
N VAL A 31 3.22 7.07 0.13
CA VAL A 31 3.33 5.77 -0.54
C VAL A 31 2.21 4.83 -0.09
N ALA A 32 1.90 4.77 1.20
CA ALA A 32 0.75 4.00 1.70
C ALA A 32 -0.59 4.53 1.17
N VAL A 33 -0.72 5.85 0.96
CA VAL A 33 -1.90 6.44 0.31
C VAL A 33 -1.99 5.97 -1.14
N LEU A 34 -0.86 5.93 -1.86
CA LEU A 34 -0.80 5.38 -3.22
C LEU A 34 -1.16 3.90 -3.24
N ASP A 35 -0.64 3.08 -2.33
CA ASP A 35 -1.00 1.67 -2.23
C ASP A 35 -2.50 1.48 -1.98
N SER A 36 -3.07 2.27 -1.09
CA SER A 36 -4.51 2.24 -0.77
C SER A 36 -5.37 2.61 -1.97
N ALA A 37 -4.97 3.65 -2.72
CA ALA A 37 -5.65 4.07 -3.94
C ALA A 37 -5.52 3.01 -5.04
N ASP A 38 -4.33 2.47 -5.25
CA ASP A 38 -4.07 1.38 -6.19
C ASP A 38 -4.94 0.15 -5.86
N LYS A 39 -4.97 -0.27 -4.59
CA LYS A 39 -5.80 -1.39 -4.13
C LYS A 39 -7.28 -1.17 -4.42
N LEU A 40 -7.79 0.04 -4.19
CA LEU A 40 -9.20 0.37 -4.45
C LEU A 40 -9.53 0.37 -5.95
N LEU A 41 -8.63 0.94 -6.78
CA LEU A 41 -8.89 1.14 -8.20
C LEU A 41 -8.58 -0.10 -9.06
N ASN A 42 -7.65 -0.95 -8.63
CA ASN A 42 -7.21 -2.15 -9.37
C ASN A 42 -7.82 -3.47 -8.89
N GLY A 43 -8.96 -3.41 -8.19
CA GLY A 43 -9.72 -4.62 -7.81
C GLY A 43 -9.12 -5.42 -6.65
N GLY A 44 -8.23 -4.81 -5.87
CA GLY A 44 -7.66 -5.40 -4.66
C GLY A 44 -6.57 -6.46 -4.92
N ASP A 45 -6.36 -7.32 -3.93
CA ASP A 45 -5.21 -8.23 -3.88
C ASP A 45 -5.47 -9.58 -4.56
N GLY A 46 -6.58 -9.74 -5.28
CA GLY A 46 -7.06 -11.05 -5.76
C GLY A 46 -6.11 -11.79 -6.72
N ALA A 47 -5.18 -11.08 -7.36
CA ALA A 47 -4.19 -11.66 -8.28
C ALA A 47 -2.91 -12.14 -7.57
N MET A 48 -2.74 -11.87 -6.27
CA MET A 48 -1.54 -12.21 -5.52
C MET A 48 -1.87 -12.92 -4.21
N ARG A 49 -0.97 -13.80 -3.78
CA ARG A 49 -1.02 -14.49 -2.49
C ARG A 49 0.24 -14.19 -1.72
N GLN A 50 0.09 -13.67 -0.51
CA GLN A 50 1.20 -13.51 0.40
C GLN A 50 1.68 -14.88 0.89
N VAL A 51 2.99 -15.10 0.82
CA VAL A 51 3.65 -16.34 1.24
C VAL A 51 4.72 -16.12 2.31
N ALA A 52 5.17 -14.87 2.50
CA ALA A 52 6.01 -14.50 3.63
C ALA A 52 5.72 -13.07 4.09
N ASP A 53 5.83 -12.88 5.40
CA ASP A 53 5.94 -11.59 6.10
C ASP A 53 6.87 -11.85 7.28
N LEU A 54 8.15 -11.54 7.13
CA LEU A 54 9.16 -11.97 8.11
C LEU A 54 10.34 -11.01 8.19
N ARG A 55 11.10 -11.15 9.28
CA ARG A 55 12.42 -10.55 9.42
C ARG A 55 13.49 -11.51 8.95
N TYR A 56 14.41 -11.01 8.13
CA TYR A 56 15.53 -11.80 7.61
C TYR A 56 16.83 -11.56 8.37
N GLY A 57 16.81 -10.68 9.38
CA GLY A 57 17.96 -10.43 10.25
C GLY A 57 17.54 -9.90 11.63
N ASN A 58 18.56 -9.53 12.42
CA ASN A 58 18.37 -9.11 13.81
C ASN A 58 17.88 -7.66 13.94
N ASP A 59 18.14 -6.83 12.93
CA ASP A 59 17.68 -5.44 12.95
C ASP A 59 16.16 -5.39 12.65
N PRO A 60 15.36 -4.63 13.42
CA PRO A 60 13.92 -4.50 13.16
C PRO A 60 13.55 -4.02 11.75
N ALA A 61 14.43 -3.28 11.07
CA ALA A 61 14.25 -2.82 9.70
C ALA A 61 14.59 -3.89 8.65
N GLN A 62 15.27 -4.99 9.03
CA GLN A 62 15.53 -6.13 8.15
C GLN A 62 14.29 -7.01 8.02
N LYS A 63 13.26 -6.49 7.36
CA LYS A 63 11.99 -7.17 7.10
C LYS A 63 11.68 -7.22 5.62
N LEU A 64 10.91 -8.23 5.21
CA LEU A 64 10.43 -8.38 3.84
C LEU A 64 9.04 -9.00 3.81
N GLU A 65 8.35 -8.78 2.70
CA GLU A 65 7.18 -9.55 2.31
C GLU A 65 7.44 -10.26 1.00
N MET A 66 6.86 -11.45 0.85
CA MET A 66 6.89 -12.18 -0.42
C MET A 66 5.49 -12.51 -0.87
N PHE A 67 5.22 -12.24 -2.14
CA PHE A 67 3.97 -12.52 -2.83
C PHE A 67 4.22 -13.38 -4.06
N VAL A 68 3.26 -14.23 -4.40
CA VAL A 68 3.26 -15.02 -5.64
C VAL A 68 1.92 -14.84 -6.36
N PRO A 69 1.84 -15.10 -7.68
CA PRO A 69 0.57 -15.07 -8.40
C PRO A 69 -0.44 -16.04 -7.78
N GLN A 70 -1.71 -15.63 -7.78
CA GLN A 70 -2.79 -16.49 -7.30
C GLN A 70 -2.82 -17.80 -8.11
N GLY A 71 -2.84 -18.94 -7.42
CA GLY A 71 -2.88 -20.26 -8.06
C GLY A 71 -1.57 -20.72 -8.74
N ALA A 72 -0.47 -19.97 -8.60
CA ALA A 72 0.81 -20.38 -9.18
C ALA A 72 1.30 -21.73 -8.64
N THR A 73 1.80 -22.57 -9.55
CA THR A 73 2.47 -23.84 -9.27
C THR A 73 3.80 -23.88 -10.02
N GLY A 74 4.83 -24.46 -9.40
CA GLY A 74 6.17 -24.56 -9.99
C GLY A 74 7.06 -23.31 -9.80
N SER A 75 8.15 -23.25 -10.54
CA SER A 75 9.16 -22.18 -10.44
C SER A 75 8.67 -20.90 -11.12
N LEU A 76 8.89 -19.77 -10.45
CA LEU A 76 8.54 -18.43 -10.93
C LEU A 76 9.80 -17.57 -11.05
N PRO A 77 9.87 -16.65 -12.02
CA PRO A 77 10.85 -15.57 -11.97
C PRO A 77 10.61 -14.72 -10.72
N VAL A 78 11.69 -14.37 -10.02
CA VAL A 78 11.63 -13.57 -8.79
C VAL A 78 12.02 -12.13 -9.11
N LEU A 79 11.13 -11.19 -8.80
CA LEU A 79 11.40 -9.76 -8.75
C LEU A 79 11.62 -9.36 -7.30
N VAL A 80 12.77 -8.75 -7.02
CA VAL A 80 13.05 -8.14 -5.71
C VAL A 80 13.00 -6.63 -5.87
N PHE A 81 12.13 -5.99 -5.09
CA PHE A 81 12.04 -4.54 -5.01
C PHE A 81 12.60 -4.08 -3.67
N VAL A 82 13.49 -3.09 -3.70
CA VAL A 82 14.07 -2.46 -2.51
C VAL A 82 13.55 -1.02 -2.42
N HIS A 83 12.93 -0.66 -1.29
CA HIS A 83 12.28 0.63 -1.15
C HIS A 83 13.26 1.82 -1.11
N GLY A 84 12.72 3.00 -1.42
CA GLY A 84 13.43 4.28 -1.33
C GLY A 84 13.35 4.91 0.05
N GLY A 85 13.46 6.24 0.15
CA GLY A 85 13.33 6.96 1.43
C GLY A 85 14.65 7.51 1.98
N SER A 86 15.64 7.75 1.11
CA SER A 86 16.89 8.43 1.43
C SER A 86 17.68 7.79 2.58
N TRP A 87 17.55 6.47 2.76
CA TRP A 87 18.14 5.71 3.88
C TRP A 87 17.73 6.20 5.27
N ALA A 88 16.71 7.06 5.37
CA ALA A 88 16.26 7.68 6.61
C ALA A 88 14.84 7.24 6.99
N GLY A 89 14.13 6.57 6.09
CA GLY A 89 12.79 6.06 6.32
C GLY A 89 12.29 5.23 5.16
N GLY A 90 11.00 4.92 5.20
CA GLY A 90 10.33 3.99 4.29
C GLY A 90 10.04 2.66 4.96
N ASP A 91 9.10 1.92 4.36
CA ASP A 91 8.66 0.62 4.83
C ASP A 91 8.35 -0.27 3.61
N PRO A 92 8.90 -1.49 3.49
CA PRO A 92 8.56 -2.41 2.42
C PRO A 92 7.06 -2.67 2.27
N HIS A 93 6.30 -2.61 3.39
CA HIS A 93 4.86 -2.88 3.43
C HIS A 93 4.03 -1.85 2.66
N ASP A 94 4.57 -0.65 2.43
CA ASP A 94 3.88 0.42 1.71
C ASP A 94 3.88 0.21 0.18
N TYR A 95 4.59 -0.80 -0.33
CA TYR A 95 4.85 -1.00 -1.76
C TYR A 95 4.08 -2.17 -2.39
N ARG A 96 2.99 -2.62 -1.77
CA ARG A 96 2.22 -3.79 -2.24
C ARG A 96 1.59 -3.62 -3.62
N PHE A 97 1.40 -2.39 -4.12
CA PHE A 97 1.01 -2.12 -5.51
C PHE A 97 2.00 -2.69 -6.55
N ILE A 98 3.28 -2.80 -6.20
CA ILE A 98 4.30 -3.47 -7.02
C ILE A 98 4.00 -4.96 -7.09
N ALA A 99 3.74 -5.58 -5.93
CA ALA A 99 3.34 -6.98 -5.87
C ALA A 99 2.06 -7.25 -6.67
N ARG A 100 1.01 -6.43 -6.53
CA ARG A 100 -0.22 -6.56 -7.33
C ARG A 100 0.07 -6.54 -8.82
N THR A 101 0.89 -5.58 -9.27
CA THR A 101 1.22 -5.43 -10.69
C THR A 101 2.00 -6.61 -11.26
N PHE A 102 3.01 -7.08 -10.54
CA PHE A 102 3.93 -8.10 -11.07
C PHE A 102 3.46 -9.54 -10.80
N CYS A 103 2.73 -9.79 -9.71
CA CYS A 103 2.06 -11.09 -9.53
C CYS A 103 0.98 -11.30 -10.59
N ALA A 104 0.22 -10.27 -10.99
CA ALA A 104 -0.70 -10.36 -12.13
C ALA A 104 0.01 -10.69 -13.47
N LYS A 105 1.33 -10.50 -13.55
CA LYS A 105 2.18 -10.81 -14.71
C LYS A 105 2.97 -12.11 -14.55
N GLY A 106 2.73 -12.90 -13.49
CA GLY A 106 3.37 -14.20 -13.30
C GLY A 106 4.69 -14.18 -12.52
N TYR A 107 5.03 -13.10 -11.82
CA TYR A 107 6.25 -13.01 -11.02
C TYR A 107 5.99 -13.33 -9.55
N ALA A 108 6.93 -14.01 -8.92
CA ALA A 108 7.09 -13.93 -7.47
C ALA A 108 7.73 -12.58 -7.13
N VAL A 109 7.20 -11.87 -6.14
CA VAL A 109 7.64 -10.53 -5.79
C VAL A 109 8.08 -10.52 -4.33
N VAL A 110 9.28 -10.00 -4.08
CA VAL A 110 9.79 -9.71 -2.73
C VAL A 110 9.85 -8.20 -2.58
N LEU A 111 9.25 -7.68 -1.51
CA LEU A 111 9.34 -6.28 -1.10
C LEU A 111 10.30 -6.21 0.09
N ALA A 112 11.37 -5.43 -0.04
CA ALA A 112 12.45 -5.27 0.93
C ALA A 112 12.85 -3.80 1.10
#